data_AF-A0A0D0V6Y6-F1
#
_entry.id   AF-A0A0D0V6Y6-F1
#
_cell.length_a   1.000
_cell.length_b   1.000
_cell.length_c   1.000
_cell.angle_alpha   90.00
_cell.angle_beta   90.00
_cell.angle_gamma   90.00
#
_symmetry.space_group_name_H-M   'P 1'
#
loop_
_entity.id
_entity.type
_entity.pdbx_description
1 polymer ?
#
loop_
_entity_poly.entity_id
_entity_poly.type
_entity_poly.pdbx_seq_one_letter_code
_entity_poly.pdbx_strand_id
1 'polypeptide(L)' 'MAIKNAEGKSMTQKELATSVNSKPQDIADLESGRAVPDQALLGKLERKLNVKLRGAKNLIGTPLHPKKK' A
#
# COMPACT_ATOMS: atom_id res chain seq x y z
N MET A 1 -11.71 -6.89 -6.32
CA MET A 1 -10.32 -6.82 -6.82
C MET A 1 -9.41 -7.30 -5.69
N ALA A 2 -8.61 -8.35 -5.89
CA ALA A 2 -7.65 -8.80 -4.90
C ALA A 2 -6.42 -7.87 -4.94
N ILE A 3 -6.10 -7.20 -3.83
CA ILE A 3 -4.83 -6.48 -3.70
C ILE A 3 -3.74 -7.54 -3.69
N LYS A 4 -2.82 -7.46 -4.65
CA LYS A 4 -1.73 -8.42 -4.80
C LYS A 4 -0.49 -7.87 -4.13
N ASN A 5 0.22 -8.71 -3.38
CA ASN A 5 1.53 -8.38 -2.84
C ASN A 5 2.56 -8.23 -3.99
N ALA A 6 3.78 -7.80 -3.65
CA ALA A 6 4.89 -7.69 -4.60
C ALA A 6 5.18 -8.99 -5.39
N GLU A 7 4.73 -10.14 -4.88
CA GLU A 7 4.92 -11.49 -5.43
C GLU A 7 3.67 -11.98 -6.20
N GLY A 8 2.66 -11.13 -6.37
CA GLY A 8 1.42 -11.46 -7.07
C GLY A 8 0.39 -12.24 -6.24
N LYS A 9 0.66 -12.50 -4.95
CA LYS A 9 -0.25 -13.20 -4.03
C LYS A 9 -1.36 -12.28 -3.55
N SER A 10 -2.59 -12.74 -3.72
CA SER A 10 -3.79 -12.10 -3.17
C SER A 10 -3.66 -11.95 -1.66
N MET A 11 -3.83 -10.73 -1.15
CA MET A 11 -4.00 -10.47 0.28
C MET A 11 -5.32 -9.76 0.52
N THR A 12 -5.94 -10.06 1.66
CA THR A 12 -7.13 -9.33 2.10
C THR A 12 -6.72 -8.01 2.77
N GLN A 13 -7.63 -7.01 2.77
CA GLN A 13 -7.43 -5.76 3.50
C GLN A 13 -7.09 -5.99 4.98
N LYS A 14 -7.69 -7.03 5.60
CA LYS A 14 -7.43 -7.41 6.99
C LYS A 14 -6.00 -7.90 7.21
N GLU A 15 -5.49 -8.75 6.31
CA GLU A 15 -4.11 -9.24 6.37
C GLU A 15 -3.10 -8.11 6.15
N LEU A 16 -3.39 -7.21 5.21
CA LEU A 16 -2.58 -6.03 4.97
C LEU A 16 -2.54 -5.12 6.20
N ALA A 17 -3.70 -4.80 6.77
CA ALA A 17 -3.83 -3.95 7.95
C ALA A 17 -3.09 -4.54 9.16
N THR A 18 -3.26 -5.84 9.40
CA THR A 18 -2.54 -6.57 10.46
C THR A 18 -1.03 -6.47 10.25
N SER A 19 -0.55 -6.59 9.01
CA SER A 19 0.89 -6.54 8.72
C SER A 19 1.51 -5.15 8.89
N VAL A 20 0.75 -4.07 8.78
CA VAL A 20 1.26 -2.70 8.96
C VAL A 20 0.88 -2.08 10.31
N ASN A 21 0.28 -2.87 11.20
CA ASN A 21 -0.29 -2.44 12.48
C ASN A 21 -1.28 -1.28 12.30
N SER A 22 -2.25 -1.44 11.40
CA SER A 22 -3.36 -0.52 11.20
C SER A 22 -4.71 -1.23 11.35
N LYS A 23 -5.80 -0.47 11.39
CA LYS A 23 -7.15 -1.05 11.37
C LYS A 23 -7.56 -1.35 9.92
N PRO A 24 -8.34 -2.40 9.67
CA PRO A 24 -8.91 -2.66 8.34
C PRO A 24 -9.74 -1.49 7.81
N GLN A 25 -10.41 -0.76 8.71
CA GLN A 25 -11.16 0.46 8.40
C GLN A 25 -10.27 1.54 7.76
N ASP A 26 -9.06 1.75 8.30
CA ASP A 26 -8.13 2.76 7.79
C ASP A 26 -7.72 2.45 6.34
N ILE A 27 -7.53 1.16 6.02
CA ILE A 27 -7.23 0.70 4.66
C ILE A 27 -8.43 0.89 3.72
N ALA A 28 -9.64 0.55 4.17
CA ALA A 28 -10.86 0.76 3.39
C ALA A 28 -11.11 2.26 3.12
N ASP A 29 -10.85 3.12 4.10
CA ASP A 29 -10.97 4.56 3.94
C ASP A 29 -9.90 5.13 2.99
N LEU A 30 -8.68 4.58 2.99
CA LEU A 30 -7.63 4.92 2.02
C LEU A 30 -8.03 4.53 0.59
N GLU A 31 -8.57 3.33 0.39
CA GLU A 31 -9.04 2.88 -0.93
C GLU A 31 -10.24 3.70 -1.44
N SER A 32 -11.11 4.16 -0.54
CA SER A 32 -12.23 5.04 -0.88
C SER A 32 -11.83 6.52 -1.06
N GLY A 33 -10.57 6.88 -0.79
CA GLY A 33 -10.08 8.25 -0.86
C GLY A 33 -10.59 9.18 0.26
N ARG A 34 -11.17 8.63 1.33
CA ARG A 34 -11.72 9.38 2.47
C ARG A 34 -10.75 9.47 3.65
N ALA A 35 -9.71 8.64 3.68
CA ALA A 35 -8.77 8.63 4.79
C ALA A 35 -7.95 9.90 4.90
N VAL A 36 -7.67 10.30 6.14
CA VAL A 36 -6.72 11.36 6.46
C VAL A 36 -5.31 10.92 6.02
N PRO A 37 -4.52 11.78 5.36
CA PRO A 37 -3.18 11.42 4.88
C PRO A 37 -2.20 11.09 6.02
N ASP A 38 -2.12 9.82 6.44
CA ASP A 38 -1.09 9.33 7.36
C ASP A 38 0.16 8.88 6.57
N GLN A 39 1.18 9.73 6.59
CA GLN A 39 2.45 9.47 5.90
C GLN A 39 3.23 8.28 6.46
N ALA A 40 3.05 7.94 7.75
CA ALA A 40 3.69 6.80 8.38
C ALA A 40 3.01 5.49 7.95
N LEU A 41 1.67 5.47 7.93
CA LEU A 41 0.90 4.34 7.41
C LEU A 41 1.21 4.08 5.94
N LEU A 42 1.20 5.13 5.11
CA LEU A 42 1.57 5.03 3.69
C LEU A 42 2.98 4.47 3.52
N GLY A 43 3.97 4.92 4.29
CA GLY A 43 5.33 4.38 4.22
C GLY A 43 5.44 2.89 4.57
N LYS A 44 4.66 2.41 5.55
CA LYS A 44 4.59 0.97 5.88
C LYS A 44 3.93 0.17 4.76
N LEU A 45 2.86 0.70 4.17
CA LEU A 45 2.16 0.08 3.04
C LEU A 45 3.07 -0.01 1.80
N GLU A 46 3.80 1.07 1.48
CA GLU A 46 4.76 1.08 0.37
C GLU A 46 5.80 -0.04 0.51
N ARG A 47 6.34 -0.23 1.72
CA ARG A 47 7.32 -1.29 2.00
C ARG A 47 6.72 -2.68 1.94
N LYS A 48 5.50 -2.87 2.46
CA LYS A 48 4.85 -4.18 2.49
C LYS A 48 4.39 -4.63 1.11
N LEU A 49 3.93 -3.70 0.28
CA LEU A 49 3.50 -3.94 -1.09
C LEU A 49 4.66 -3.82 -2.10
N ASN A 50 5.80 -3.27 -1.68
CA ASN A 50 6.95 -2.92 -2.52
C ASN A 50 6.58 -2.03 -3.72
N VAL A 51 5.59 -1.16 -3.52
CA VAL A 51 5.02 -0.27 -4.55
C VAL A 51 4.95 1.15 -4.01
N LYS A 52 5.16 2.14 -4.87
CA LYS A 52 5.01 3.56 -4.56
C LYS A 52 3.53 3.95 -4.53
N LEU A 53 3.07 4.51 -3.41
CA LEU A 53 1.67 4.92 -3.18
C LEU A 53 1.50 6.44 -3.04
N ARG A 54 2.60 7.20 -3.04
CA ARG A 54 2.61 8.65 -2.85
C ARG A 54 3.68 9.33 -3.72
N GLY A 55 3.50 10.62 -3.97
CA GLY A 55 4.42 11.47 -4.73
C GLY A 55 3.91 11.79 -6.13
N ALA A 56 4.82 11.98 -7.08
CA ALA A 56 4.47 12.36 -8.44
C ALA A 56 3.61 11.27 -9.12
N LYS A 57 2.61 11.69 -9.91
CA LYS A 57 1.61 10.79 -10.52
C LYS A 57 2.23 9.69 -11.38
N ASN A 58 3.39 9.97 -11.99
CA ASN A 58 4.16 9.01 -12.80
C ASN A 58 4.89 7.94 -11.97
N LEU A 59 5.03 8.11 -10.65
CA LEU A 59 5.67 7.17 -9.75
C LEU A 59 4.67 6.27 -9.01
N ILE A 60 3.39 6.65 -8.97
CA ILE A 60 2.35 5.85 -8.30
C ILE A 60 2.17 4.52 -9.04
N GLY A 61 2.16 3.41 -8.31
CA GLY A 61 2.03 2.07 -8.87
C GLY A 61 3.35 1.46 -9.38
N THR A 62 4.44 2.24 -9.39
CA THR A 62 5.77 1.72 -9.72
C THR A 62 6.40 0.97 -8.54
N PRO A 63 7.34 0.03 -8.79
CA PRO A 63 8.08 -0.64 -7.72
C PRO A 63 8.82 0.37 -6.81
N LEU A 64 8.73 0.19 -5.49
CA LEU A 64 9.37 1.08 -4.52
C LEU A 64 10.89 1.11 -4.67
N HIS A 65 11.49 -0.07 -4.90
CA HIS A 65 12.89 -0.21 -5.26
C HIS A 65 12.95 -0.80 -6.67
N PRO A 66 13.10 0.02 -7.73
CA PRO A 66 13.37 -0.50 -9.05
C PRO A 66 14.68 -1.29 -8.98
N LYS A 67 14.67 -2.56 -9.44
CA LYS A 67 15.91 -3.31 -9.61
C LYS A 67 16.80 -2.49 -10.55
N LYS A 68 17.94 -2.01 -10.04
CA LYS A 68 18.98 -1.45 -10.90
C LYS A 68 19.33 -2.55 -11.90
N LYS A 69 19.18 -2.25 -13.19
CA LYS A 69 19.77 -3.05 -14.26
C LYS A 69 21.28 -3.00 -14.14
#